data_AF-A0A6P4IA46-F1
#
_entry.id   AF-A0A6P4IA46-F1
#
_cell.length_a   1.000
_cell.length_b   1.000
_cell.length_c   1.000
_cell.angle_alpha   90.00
_cell.angle_beta   90.00
_cell.angle_gamma   90.00
#
_symmetry.space_group_name_H-M   'P 1'
#
loop_
_entity.id
_entity.type
_entity.pdbx_description
1 polymer ?
#
loop_
_entity_poly.entity_id
_entity_poly.type
_entity_poly.pdbx_seq_one_letter_code
_entity_poly.pdbx_strand_id
1 'polypeptide(L)'
;MENVEQLAKMEEDVEAAFKRHQSIMPQVKQEYDKVIGQVFADLSPSDLQAFSDILLEHEDSVLDTEELVNTMRTQMTTVLGKMNQFFFDKNDVENKLVTLEVLKEKFAPYEGKDWNSLSPEELTRPLRMRLLDSSIRFMERQLEAQQKDLEISMAKSKANRERLQTVQNERVKLTAKMEQQTAQYKDIRQLLELQHSINNSYLPPEN
;
A
#
# COMPACT_ATOMS: atom_id res chain seq x y z
N MET A 1 10.51 -16.63 -4.38
CA MET A 1 11.93 -16.29 -4.14
C MET A 1 12.50 -15.44 -5.26
N GLU A 2 12.30 -15.79 -6.53
CA GLU A 2 12.77 -14.99 -7.70
C GLU A 2 12.38 -13.50 -7.68
N ASN A 3 11.15 -13.15 -7.28
CA ASN A 3 10.72 -11.74 -7.23
C ASN A 3 11.45 -10.90 -6.16
N VAL A 4 11.91 -11.49 -5.06
CA VAL A 4 12.60 -10.77 -3.98
C VAL A 4 14.05 -10.49 -4.37
N GLU A 5 14.67 -11.46 -5.03
CA GLU A 5 16.06 -11.37 -5.52
C GLU A 5 16.17 -10.40 -6.70
N GLN A 6 15.17 -10.35 -7.57
CA GLN A 6 15.08 -9.34 -8.64
C GLN A 6 14.84 -7.93 -8.11
N LEU A 7 14.04 -7.76 -7.06
CA LEU A 7 13.84 -6.46 -6.41
C LEU A 7 15.13 -5.98 -5.73
N ALA A 8 15.81 -6.83 -4.99
CA ALA A 8 17.08 -6.49 -4.33
C ALA A 8 18.17 -6.09 -5.33
N LYS A 9 18.27 -6.82 -6.45
CA LYS A 9 19.22 -6.50 -7.53
C LYS A 9 18.88 -5.20 -8.25
N MET A 10 17.59 -4.86 -8.36
CA MET A 10 17.14 -3.60 -8.95
C MET A 10 17.34 -2.41 -7.99
N GLU A 11 17.24 -2.62 -6.67
CA GLU A 11 17.56 -1.60 -5.65
C GLU A 11 19.06 -1.30 -5.60
N GLU A 12 19.91 -2.32 -5.68
CA GLU A 12 21.37 -2.17 -5.70
C GLU A 12 21.86 -1.40 -6.94
N ASP A 13 21.20 -1.63 -8.10
CA ASP A 13 21.47 -0.94 -9.36
C ASP A 13 21.09 0.56 -9.31
N VAL A 14 19.96 0.89 -8.67
CA VAL A 14 19.49 2.28 -8.51
C VAL A 14 20.39 3.08 -7.56
N GLU A 15 20.81 2.48 -6.44
CA GLU A 15 21.70 3.13 -5.47
C GLU A 15 23.09 3.40 -6.08
N ALA A 16 23.60 2.44 -6.86
CA ALA A 16 24.86 2.63 -7.59
C ALA A 16 24.75 3.75 -8.63
N ALA A 17 23.64 3.82 -9.37
CA ALA A 17 23.36 4.91 -10.30
C ALA A 17 23.30 6.27 -9.58
N PHE A 18 22.61 6.35 -8.44
CA PHE A 18 22.50 7.57 -7.65
C PHE A 18 23.87 8.12 -7.23
N LYS A 19 24.74 7.25 -6.70
CA LYS A 19 26.11 7.63 -6.29
C LYS A 19 26.97 8.15 -7.45
N ARG A 20 26.83 7.58 -8.65
CA ARG A 20 27.56 8.05 -9.84
C ARG A 20 27.15 9.48 -10.22
N HIS A 21 25.85 9.76 -10.20
CA HIS A 21 25.29 11.06 -10.60
C HIS A 21 25.40 12.16 -9.53
N GLN A 22 25.72 11.82 -8.28
CA GLN A 22 25.93 12.78 -7.20
C GLN A 22 27.02 13.82 -7.52
N SER A 23 28.00 13.45 -8.37
CA SER A 23 29.09 14.33 -8.81
C SER A 23 28.66 15.50 -9.70
N ILE A 24 27.42 15.52 -10.20
CA ILE A 24 26.88 16.58 -11.06
C ILE A 24 26.61 17.87 -10.27
N MET A 25 26.20 17.75 -9.01
CA MET A 25 25.78 18.90 -8.22
C MET A 25 26.88 19.93 -7.93
N PRO A 26 28.11 19.52 -7.58
CA PRO A 26 29.23 20.46 -7.48
C PRO A 26 29.45 21.28 -8.76
N GLN A 27 29.32 20.66 -9.94
CA GLN A 27 29.49 21.34 -11.24
C GLN A 27 28.39 22.38 -11.48
N VAL A 28 27.13 22.02 -11.18
CA VAL A 28 26.01 22.94 -11.30
C VAL A 28 26.16 24.12 -10.34
N LYS A 29 26.47 23.87 -9.06
CA LYS A 29 26.69 24.94 -8.08
C LYS A 29 27.81 25.87 -8.52
N GLN A 30 28.91 25.33 -9.03
CA GLN A 30 30.04 26.12 -9.55
C GLN A 30 29.64 27.04 -10.71
N GLU A 31 28.83 26.56 -11.67
CA GLU A 31 28.35 27.41 -12.76
C GLU A 31 27.41 28.51 -12.26
N TYR A 32 26.53 28.21 -11.30
CA TYR A 32 25.70 29.23 -10.67
C TYR A 32 26.54 30.28 -9.94
N ASP A 33 27.54 29.87 -9.16
CA ASP A 33 28.43 30.79 -8.43
C ASP A 33 29.21 31.69 -9.39
N LYS A 34 29.68 31.14 -10.51
CA LYS A 34 30.35 31.90 -11.57
C LYS A 34 29.42 32.95 -12.20
N VAL A 35 28.19 32.58 -12.52
CA VAL A 35 27.19 33.51 -13.06
C VAL A 35 26.86 34.59 -12.04
N ILE A 36 26.63 34.23 -10.78
CA ILE A 36 26.34 35.17 -9.68
C ILE A 36 27.47 36.19 -9.52
N GLY A 37 28.73 35.76 -9.60
CA GLY A 37 29.89 36.66 -9.55
C GLY A 37 29.95 37.66 -10.71
N GLN A 38 29.28 37.39 -11.83
CA GLN A 38 29.24 38.27 -12.99
C GLN A 38 28.03 39.23 -13.00
N VAL A 39 26.97 38.96 -12.22
CA VAL A 39 25.71 39.73 -12.24
C VAL A 39 25.93 41.22 -11.95
N PHE A 40 26.90 41.55 -11.10
CA PHE A 40 27.17 42.93 -10.67
C PHE A 40 28.55 43.43 -11.15
N ALA A 41 29.16 42.76 -12.13
CA ALA A 41 30.51 43.08 -12.59
C ALA A 41 30.56 44.42 -13.35
N ASP A 42 29.47 44.81 -13.99
CA ASP A 42 29.28 46.04 -14.75
C ASP A 42 28.87 47.24 -13.88
N LEU A 43 28.59 47.04 -12.58
CA LEU A 43 28.26 48.12 -11.65
C LEU A 43 29.36 49.16 -11.64
N SER A 44 28.99 50.40 -11.97
CA SER A 44 29.89 51.54 -12.12
C SER A 44 29.60 52.64 -11.09
N PRO A 45 30.53 53.58 -10.86
CA PRO A 45 30.29 54.72 -9.97
C PRO A 45 29.07 55.55 -10.37
N SER A 46 28.79 55.69 -11.67
CA SER A 46 27.62 56.43 -12.16
C SER A 46 26.29 55.81 -11.75
N ASP A 47 26.24 54.48 -11.59
CA ASP A 47 25.02 53.79 -11.15
C ASP A 47 24.70 54.07 -9.67
N LEU A 48 25.71 54.49 -8.90
CA LEU A 48 25.61 54.81 -7.48
C LEU A 48 25.64 56.31 -7.19
N GLN A 49 25.59 57.18 -8.21
CA GLN A 49 25.75 58.63 -8.05
C GLN A 49 24.75 59.24 -7.05
N ALA A 50 23.49 58.83 -7.10
CA ALA A 50 22.48 59.32 -6.16
C ALA A 50 22.79 58.93 -4.70
N PHE A 51 23.41 57.77 -4.49
CA PHE A 51 23.84 57.34 -3.15
C PHE A 51 25.07 58.11 -2.68
N SER A 52 26.01 58.41 -3.59
CA SER A 52 27.17 59.24 -3.25
C SER A 52 26.77 60.66 -2.88
N ASP A 53 25.80 61.25 -3.60
CA ASP A 53 25.33 62.61 -3.35
C ASP A 53 24.69 62.72 -1.95
N ILE A 54 23.86 61.73 -1.56
CA ILE A 54 23.25 61.66 -0.22
C ILE A 54 24.31 61.49 0.88
N LEU A 55 25.34 60.66 0.65
CA LEU A 55 26.40 60.45 1.64
C LEU A 55 27.25 61.71 1.84
N LEU A 56 27.58 62.43 0.76
CA LEU A 56 28.31 63.70 0.82
C LEU A 56 27.52 64.82 1.50
N GLU A 57 26.18 64.81 1.42
CA GLU A 57 25.33 65.77 2.13
C GLU A 57 25.24 65.52 3.65
N HIS A 58 25.47 64.28 4.10
CA HIS A 58 25.27 63.86 5.49
C HIS A 58 26.57 63.54 6.26
N GLU A 59 27.68 63.23 5.58
CA GLU A 59 28.99 62.96 6.18
C GLU A 59 30.04 63.93 5.63
N ASP A 60 30.71 64.70 6.50
CA ASP A 60 31.84 65.60 6.18
C ASP A 60 33.12 64.78 5.83
N SER A 61 33.02 63.87 4.85
CA SER A 61 34.07 62.91 4.49
C SER A 61 34.34 62.91 2.98
N VAL A 62 35.59 62.62 2.60
CA VAL A 62 35.96 62.33 1.21
C VAL A 62 35.43 60.93 0.87
N LEU A 63 34.34 60.87 0.12
CA LEU A 63 33.74 59.61 -0.32
C LEU A 63 34.58 58.98 -1.44
N ASP A 64 35.16 57.81 -1.18
CA ASP A 64 35.76 56.98 -2.22
C ASP A 64 34.65 56.21 -2.96
N THR A 65 34.29 56.70 -4.14
CA THR A 65 33.27 56.10 -4.99
C THR A 65 33.65 54.72 -5.52
N GLU A 66 34.95 54.40 -5.64
CA GLU A 66 35.41 53.09 -6.08
C GLU A 66 35.28 52.05 -4.96
N GLU A 67 35.61 52.45 -3.73
CA GLU A 67 35.38 51.62 -2.53
C GLU A 67 33.88 51.35 -2.32
N LEU A 68 33.02 52.34 -2.53
CA LEU A 68 31.56 52.19 -2.45
C LEU A 68 31.04 51.17 -3.46
N VAL A 69 31.46 51.27 -4.73
CA VAL A 69 31.06 50.34 -5.80
C VAL A 69 31.52 48.92 -5.48
N ASN A 70 32.77 48.74 -5.03
CA ASN A 70 33.32 47.43 -4.68
C ASN A 70 32.60 46.81 -3.47
N THR A 71 32.27 47.64 -2.48
CA THR A 71 31.49 47.22 -1.32
C THR A 71 30.10 46.77 -1.72
N MET A 72 29.39 47.55 -2.54
CA MET A 72 28.07 47.18 -3.03
C MET A 72 28.10 45.91 -3.89
N ARG A 73 29.05 45.79 -4.82
CA ARG A 73 29.22 44.57 -5.62
C ARG A 73 29.40 43.35 -4.72
N THR A 74 30.25 43.45 -3.71
CA THR A 74 30.52 42.35 -2.76
C THR A 74 29.28 41.99 -1.95
N GLN A 75 28.56 43.00 -1.43
CA GLN A 75 27.35 42.78 -0.64
C GLN A 75 26.23 42.15 -1.46
N MET A 76 25.94 42.69 -2.65
CA MET A 76 24.90 42.18 -3.53
C MET A 76 25.20 40.75 -3.99
N THR A 77 26.45 40.48 -4.38
CA THR A 77 26.90 39.13 -4.74
C THR A 77 26.73 38.16 -3.56
N THR A 78 27.08 38.59 -2.34
CA THR A 78 26.92 37.78 -1.12
C THR A 78 25.44 37.48 -0.82
N VAL A 79 24.57 38.48 -0.94
CA VAL A 79 23.13 38.31 -0.71
C VAL A 79 22.54 37.37 -1.76
N LEU A 80 22.87 37.57 -3.03
CA LEU A 80 22.40 36.72 -4.12
C LEU A 80 22.90 35.27 -3.96
N GLY A 81 24.17 35.09 -3.58
CA GLY A 81 24.73 33.77 -3.27
C GLY A 81 23.99 33.06 -2.14
N LYS A 82 23.66 33.78 -1.05
CA LYS A 82 22.84 33.23 0.05
C LYS A 82 21.42 32.86 -0.39
N MET A 83 20.77 33.70 -1.21
CA MET A 83 19.45 33.40 -1.76
C MET A 83 19.47 32.18 -2.68
N ASN A 84 20.52 32.05 -3.49
CA ASN A 84 20.73 30.89 -4.35
C ASN A 84 20.91 29.62 -3.52
N GLN A 85 21.79 29.64 -2.52
CA GLN A 85 21.99 28.50 -1.62
C GLN A 85 20.68 28.09 -0.93
N PHE A 86 19.91 29.06 -0.42
CA PHE A 86 18.60 28.79 0.16
C PHE A 86 17.61 28.16 -0.84
N PHE A 87 17.65 28.56 -2.12
CA PHE A 87 16.85 27.95 -3.16
C PHE A 87 17.22 26.47 -3.37
N PHE A 88 18.51 26.15 -3.44
CA PHE A 88 18.99 24.76 -3.58
C PHE A 88 18.54 23.90 -2.40
N ASP A 89 18.74 24.40 -1.18
CA ASP A 89 18.46 23.65 0.06
C ASP A 89 16.95 23.48 0.28
N LYS A 90 16.15 24.56 0.11
CA LYS A 90 14.70 24.52 0.35
C LYS A 90 13.96 23.65 -0.66
N ASN A 91 14.42 23.63 -1.91
CA ASN A 91 13.74 22.89 -2.97
C ASN A 91 14.30 21.48 -3.17
N ASP A 92 15.30 21.07 -2.38
CA ASP A 92 15.98 19.78 -2.51
C ASP A 92 16.43 19.52 -3.96
N VAL A 93 17.01 20.54 -4.58
CA VAL A 93 17.38 20.53 -6.01
C VAL A 93 18.42 19.45 -6.28
N GLU A 94 19.31 19.23 -5.31
CA GLU A 94 20.36 18.22 -5.37
C GLU A 94 19.80 16.81 -5.57
N ASN A 95 18.90 16.37 -4.68
CA ASN A 95 18.30 15.04 -4.81
C ASN A 95 17.43 14.94 -6.07
N LYS A 96 16.68 16.00 -6.41
CA LYS A 96 15.82 16.01 -7.61
C LYS A 96 16.62 15.87 -8.90
N LEU A 97 17.74 16.59 -9.02
CA LEU A 97 18.58 16.53 -10.22
C LEU A 97 19.22 15.16 -10.36
N VAL A 98 19.79 14.62 -9.28
CA VAL A 98 20.36 13.27 -9.29
C VAL A 98 19.30 12.23 -9.64
N THR A 99 18.10 12.35 -9.06
CA THR A 99 16.97 11.46 -9.37
C THR A 99 16.59 11.53 -10.84
N LEU A 100 16.57 12.72 -11.45
CA LEU A 100 16.27 12.88 -12.87
C LEU A 100 17.30 12.18 -13.76
N GLU A 101 18.60 12.28 -13.44
CA GLU A 101 19.64 11.59 -14.21
C GLU A 101 19.57 10.06 -14.03
N VAL A 102 19.27 9.57 -12.82
CA VAL A 102 19.01 8.14 -12.58
C VAL A 102 17.81 7.66 -13.39
N LEU A 103 16.72 8.43 -13.41
CA LEU A 103 15.53 8.08 -14.19
C LEU A 103 15.84 8.07 -15.69
N LYS A 104 16.58 9.06 -16.18
CA LYS A 104 17.02 9.13 -17.58
C LYS A 104 17.88 7.93 -17.96
N GLU A 105 18.82 7.52 -17.11
CA GLU A 105 19.62 6.32 -17.35
C GLU A 105 18.75 5.05 -17.36
N LYS A 106 17.90 4.90 -16.34
CA LYS A 106 16.99 3.74 -16.20
C LYS A 106 16.05 3.58 -17.38
N PHE A 107 15.59 4.71 -17.94
CA PHE A 107 14.63 4.72 -19.04
C PHE A 107 15.25 4.98 -20.42
N ALA A 108 16.57 5.16 -20.52
CA ALA A 108 17.27 5.35 -21.79
C ALA A 108 17.00 4.24 -22.85
N PRO A 109 16.82 2.96 -22.46
CA PRO A 109 16.49 1.91 -23.43
C PRO A 109 15.08 2.00 -24.02
N TYR A 110 14.19 2.81 -23.44
CA TYR A 110 12.79 2.91 -23.86
C TYR A 110 12.63 4.10 -24.80
N GLU A 111 11.95 3.87 -25.93
CA GLU A 111 11.63 4.93 -26.87
C GLU A 111 10.63 5.90 -26.22
N GLY A 112 11.00 7.18 -26.15
CA GLY A 112 10.16 8.22 -25.56
C GLY A 112 8.86 8.35 -26.34
N LYS A 113 7.72 8.19 -25.65
CA LYS A 113 6.41 8.53 -26.22
C LYS A 113 6.19 10.03 -26.12
N ASP A 114 5.62 10.63 -27.15
CA ASP A 114 5.14 12.02 -27.06
C ASP A 114 3.85 12.08 -26.25
N TRP A 115 4.00 12.35 -24.95
CA TRP A 115 2.89 12.46 -24.01
C TRP A 115 2.01 13.69 -24.24
N ASN A 116 2.47 14.70 -25.00
CA ASN A 116 1.74 15.95 -25.21
C ASN A 116 0.69 15.86 -26.32
N SER A 117 0.73 14.80 -27.13
CA SER A 117 -0.17 14.60 -28.27
C SER A 117 -1.48 13.88 -27.92
N LEU A 118 -1.59 13.32 -26.72
CA LEU A 118 -2.68 12.43 -26.32
C LEU A 118 -3.64 13.10 -25.34
N SER A 119 -4.91 12.71 -25.40
CA SER A 119 -5.91 13.16 -24.43
C SER A 119 -5.62 12.59 -23.02
N PRO A 120 -6.05 13.27 -21.94
CA PRO A 120 -5.90 12.74 -20.58
C PRO A 120 -6.49 11.32 -20.41
N GLU A 121 -7.53 11.00 -21.17
CA GLU A 121 -8.14 9.69 -21.14
C GLU A 121 -7.22 8.60 -21.73
N GLU A 122 -6.58 8.87 -22.86
CA GLU A 122 -5.64 7.96 -23.51
C GLU A 122 -4.38 7.77 -22.68
N LEU A 123 -3.86 8.86 -22.09
CA LEU A 123 -2.70 8.83 -21.21
C LEU A 123 -2.90 7.94 -19.99
N THR A 124 -4.09 7.98 -19.40
CA THR A 124 -4.42 7.20 -18.19
C THR A 124 -4.95 5.80 -18.50
N ARG A 125 -5.27 5.48 -19.75
CA ARG A 125 -5.83 4.18 -20.15
C ARG A 125 -4.97 2.99 -19.69
N PRO A 126 -3.64 2.97 -19.86
CA PRO A 126 -2.81 1.85 -19.41
C PRO A 126 -2.88 1.64 -17.89
N LEU A 127 -2.90 2.73 -17.11
CA LEU A 127 -3.01 2.69 -15.65
C LEU A 127 -4.37 2.12 -15.23
N ARG A 128 -5.46 2.61 -15.84
CA ARG A 128 -6.82 2.11 -15.58
C ARG A 128 -6.94 0.63 -15.92
N MET A 129 -6.41 0.21 -17.07
CA MET A 129 -6.40 -1.21 -17.46
C MET A 129 -5.64 -2.08 -16.46
N ARG A 130 -4.46 -1.65 -16.00
CA ARG A 130 -3.67 -2.40 -15.01
C ARG A 130 -4.41 -2.52 -13.67
N LEU A 131 -5.08 -1.46 -13.25
CA LEU A 131 -5.90 -1.49 -12.04
C LEU A 131 -7.05 -2.50 -12.19
N LEU A 132 -7.78 -2.45 -13.30
CA LEU A 132 -8.84 -3.41 -13.59
C LEU A 132 -8.34 -4.85 -13.62
N ASP A 133 -7.20 -5.14 -14.24
CA ASP A 133 -6.58 -6.47 -14.24
C ASP A 133 -6.29 -6.96 -12.81
N SER A 134 -5.76 -6.07 -11.96
CA SER A 134 -5.50 -6.42 -10.55
C SER A 134 -6.78 -6.73 -9.78
N SER A 135 -7.87 -5.99 -10.01
CA SER A 135 -9.17 -6.23 -9.40
C SER A 135 -9.79 -7.54 -9.89
N ILE A 136 -9.67 -7.85 -11.19
CA ILE A 136 -10.15 -9.10 -11.77
C ILE A 136 -9.45 -10.29 -11.10
N ARG A 137 -8.12 -10.29 -11.03
CA ARG A 137 -7.35 -11.36 -10.38
C ARG A 137 -7.71 -11.54 -8.91
N PHE A 138 -8.01 -10.45 -8.21
CA PHE A 138 -8.47 -10.51 -6.84
C PHE A 138 -9.85 -11.18 -6.72
N MET A 139 -10.80 -10.78 -7.56
CA MET A 139 -12.14 -11.38 -7.59
C MET A 139 -12.10 -12.87 -7.97
N GLU A 140 -11.26 -13.25 -8.93
CA GLU A 140 -11.06 -14.65 -9.32
C GLU A 140 -10.60 -15.50 -8.13
N ARG A 141 -9.60 -15.03 -7.38
CA ARG A 141 -9.12 -15.73 -6.17
C ARG A 141 -10.19 -15.82 -5.08
N GLN A 142 -11.01 -14.79 -4.92
CA GLN A 142 -12.13 -14.84 -3.96
C GLN A 142 -13.19 -15.87 -4.38
N LEU A 143 -13.55 -15.90 -5.66
CA LEU A 143 -14.50 -16.88 -6.19
C LEU A 143 -13.98 -18.31 -6.00
N GLU A 144 -12.70 -18.55 -6.28
CA GLU A 144 -12.09 -19.85 -6.11
C GLU A 144 -12.07 -20.31 -4.64
N ALA A 145 -11.79 -19.40 -3.71
CA ALA A 145 -11.88 -19.68 -2.27
C ALA A 145 -13.32 -19.99 -1.83
N GLN A 146 -14.30 -19.20 -2.26
CA GLN A 146 -15.71 -19.42 -1.94
C GLN A 146 -16.24 -20.74 -2.50
N GLN A 147 -15.81 -21.11 -3.72
CA GLN A 147 -16.16 -22.38 -4.33
C GLN A 147 -15.67 -23.56 -3.49
N LYS A 148 -14.42 -23.48 -2.99
CA LYS A 148 -13.85 -24.49 -2.12
C LYS A 148 -14.59 -24.60 -0.78
N ASP A 149 -14.93 -23.47 -0.18
CA ASP A 149 -15.70 -23.45 1.09
C ASP A 149 -17.10 -24.04 0.90
N LEU A 150 -17.74 -23.76 -0.23
CA LEU A 150 -19.04 -24.33 -0.59
C LEU A 150 -18.94 -25.85 -0.74
N GLU A 151 -17.93 -26.36 -1.44
CA GLU A 151 -17.69 -27.81 -1.59
C GLU A 151 -17.53 -28.50 -0.23
N ILE A 152 -16.74 -27.91 0.67
CA ILE A 152 -16.57 -28.43 2.04
C ILE A 152 -17.91 -28.43 2.79
N SER A 153 -18.69 -27.36 2.69
CA SER A 153 -20.00 -27.24 3.34
C SER A 153 -21.01 -28.27 2.80
N MET A 154 -21.05 -28.47 1.47
CA MET A 154 -21.89 -29.49 0.84
C MET A 154 -21.53 -30.90 1.30
N ALA A 155 -20.23 -31.22 1.35
CA ALA A 155 -19.76 -32.52 1.84
C ALA A 155 -20.19 -32.76 3.29
N LYS A 156 -20.04 -31.76 4.17
CA LYS A 156 -20.51 -31.82 5.57
C LYS A 156 -22.02 -32.01 5.66
N SER A 157 -22.80 -31.30 4.84
CA SER A 157 -24.26 -31.41 4.81
C SER A 157 -24.70 -32.83 4.42
N LYS A 158 -24.07 -33.41 3.38
CA LYS A 158 -24.35 -34.78 2.94
C LYS A 158 -24.08 -35.80 4.05
N ALA A 159 -22.89 -35.74 4.66
CA ALA A 159 -22.52 -36.63 5.76
C ALA A 159 -23.50 -36.50 6.96
N ASN A 160 -23.95 -35.29 7.26
CA ASN A 160 -24.91 -35.07 8.35
C ASN A 160 -26.30 -35.65 8.03
N ARG A 161 -26.76 -35.56 6.77
CA ARG A 161 -28.03 -36.20 6.35
C ARG A 161 -27.96 -37.72 6.48
N GLU A 162 -26.86 -38.33 6.07
CA GLU A 162 -26.65 -39.78 6.20
C GLU A 162 -26.64 -40.21 7.69
N ARG A 163 -25.99 -39.42 8.56
CA ARG A 163 -26.02 -39.65 10.01
C ARG A 163 -27.43 -39.55 10.58
N LEU A 164 -28.19 -38.51 10.23
CA LEU A 164 -29.57 -38.33 10.70
C LEU A 164 -30.48 -39.47 10.25
N GLN A 165 -30.34 -39.93 9.01
CA GLN A 165 -31.08 -41.08 8.50
C GLN A 165 -30.75 -42.36 9.28
N THR A 166 -29.47 -42.57 9.61
CA THR A 166 -29.03 -43.70 10.42
C THR A 166 -29.66 -43.68 11.81
N VAL A 167 -29.60 -42.53 12.50
CA VAL A 167 -30.22 -42.34 13.82
C VAL A 167 -31.73 -42.55 13.76
N GLN A 168 -32.41 -42.06 12.71
CA GLN A 168 -33.84 -42.26 12.54
C GLN A 168 -34.18 -43.74 12.34
N ASN A 169 -33.39 -44.47 11.55
CA ASN A 169 -33.57 -45.91 11.35
C ASN A 169 -33.38 -46.69 12.66
N GLU A 170 -32.37 -46.33 13.47
CA GLU A 170 -32.15 -46.92 14.79
C GLU A 170 -33.30 -46.64 15.75
N ARG A 171 -33.80 -45.38 15.76
CA ARG A 171 -34.97 -44.99 16.56
C ARG A 171 -36.18 -45.86 16.22
N VAL A 172 -36.50 -46.01 14.93
CA VAL A 172 -37.63 -46.84 14.48
C VAL A 172 -37.46 -48.30 14.95
N LYS A 173 -36.26 -48.88 14.79
CA LYS A 173 -35.98 -50.25 15.27
C LYS A 173 -36.14 -50.38 16.78
N LEU A 174 -35.66 -49.40 17.54
CA LEU A 174 -35.76 -49.42 19.00
C LEU A 174 -37.21 -49.29 19.46
N THR A 175 -37.99 -48.39 18.85
CA THR A 175 -39.42 -48.24 19.13
C THR A 175 -40.16 -49.55 18.89
N ALA A 176 -39.94 -50.22 17.75
CA ALA A 176 -40.57 -51.51 17.46
C ALA A 176 -40.21 -52.59 18.49
N LYS A 177 -38.95 -52.66 18.93
CA LYS A 177 -38.52 -53.59 19.99
C LYS A 177 -39.20 -53.31 21.33
N MET A 178 -39.31 -52.03 21.71
CA MET A 178 -39.99 -51.63 22.93
C MET A 178 -41.48 -51.96 22.90
N GLU A 179 -42.15 -51.73 21.77
CA GLU A 179 -43.57 -52.07 21.59
C GLU A 179 -43.77 -53.59 21.73
N GLN A 180 -42.91 -54.39 21.11
CA GLN A 180 -42.93 -55.85 21.24
C GLN A 180 -42.72 -56.30 22.69
N GLN A 181 -41.73 -55.76 23.40
CA GLN A 181 -41.50 -56.08 24.82
C GLN A 181 -42.69 -55.66 25.68
N THR A 182 -43.25 -54.48 25.44
CA THR A 182 -44.42 -53.99 26.18
C THR A 182 -45.62 -54.91 26.01
N ALA A 183 -45.86 -55.40 24.78
CA ALA A 183 -46.89 -56.39 24.52
C ALA A 183 -46.62 -57.70 25.27
N GLN A 184 -45.39 -58.22 25.23
CA GLN A 184 -45.00 -59.42 25.97
C GLN A 184 -45.22 -59.26 27.49
N TYR A 185 -44.83 -58.13 28.08
CA TYR A 185 -45.08 -57.87 29.50
C TYR A 185 -46.57 -57.81 29.83
N LYS A 186 -47.40 -57.23 28.95
CA LYS A 186 -48.85 -57.20 29.12
C LYS A 186 -49.45 -58.60 29.09
N ASP A 187 -49.00 -59.45 28.17
CA ASP A 187 -49.46 -60.83 28.05
C ASP A 187 -49.05 -61.66 29.28
N ILE A 188 -47.80 -61.54 29.74
CA ILE A 188 -47.31 -62.20 30.97
C ILE A 188 -48.12 -61.74 32.18
N ARG A 189 -48.40 -60.44 32.28
CA ARG A 189 -49.23 -59.89 33.36
C ARG A 189 -50.65 -60.47 33.34
N GLN A 190 -51.27 -60.56 32.18
CA GLN A 190 -52.60 -61.19 32.04
C GLN A 190 -52.58 -62.67 32.42
N LEU A 191 -51.53 -63.42 32.07
CA LEU A 191 -51.35 -64.81 32.49
C LEU A 191 -51.20 -64.94 34.02
N LEU A 192 -50.44 -64.05 34.65
CA LEU A 192 -50.31 -64.01 36.11
C LEU A 192 -51.63 -63.67 36.80
N GLU A 193 -52.39 -62.72 36.25
CA GLU A 193 -53.73 -62.35 36.75
C GLU A 193 -54.71 -63.54 36.62
N LEU A 194 -54.71 -64.24 35.48
CA LEU A 194 -55.50 -65.47 35.29
C LEU A 194 -55.08 -66.59 36.25
N GLN A 195 -53.78 -66.82 36.44
CA GLN A 195 -53.27 -67.81 37.39
C GLN A 195 -53.71 -67.49 38.82
N HIS A 196 -53.68 -66.21 39.20
CA HIS A 196 -54.14 -65.76 40.51
C HIS A 196 -55.66 -65.96 40.66
N SER A 197 -56.47 -65.63 39.65
CA SER A 197 -57.91 -65.89 39.64
C SER A 197 -58.25 -67.37 39.71
N ILE A 198 -57.52 -68.23 39.00
CA ILE A 198 -57.70 -69.69 39.06
C ILE A 198 -57.37 -70.20 40.47
N ASN A 199 -56.23 -69.83 41.03
CA ASN A 199 -55.86 -70.24 42.39
C ASN A 199 -56.87 -69.77 43.45
N ASN A 200 -57.42 -68.56 43.29
CA ASN A 200 -58.44 -68.04 44.20
C ASN A 200 -59.81 -68.72 44.01
N SER A 201 -60.10 -69.29 42.84
CA SER A 201 -61.35 -70.05 42.58
C SER A 201 -61.36 -71.47 43.16
N TYR A 202 -60.20 -72.01 43.55
CA TYR A 202 -60.06 -73.32 44.20
C TYR A 202 -60.00 -73.24 45.74
N LEU A 203 -60.11 -72.04 46.32
CA LEU A 203 -60.29 -71.88 47.75
C LEU A 203 -61.80 -72.01 48.09
N PRO A 204 -62.19 -72.85 49.07
CA PRO A 204 -63.60 -73.00 49.45
C PRO A 204 -64.14 -71.67 50.00
N PRO A 205 -65.44 -71.38 49.86
CA PRO A 205 -66.02 -70.13 50.37
C PRO A 205 -65.80 -70.08 51.88
N GLU A 206 -65.21 -68.98 52.35
CA GLU A 206 -65.05 -68.71 53.78
C GLU A 206 -66.44 -68.59 54.41
N ASN A 207 -66.70 -69.40 55.45
CA ASN A 207 -67.88 -69.28 56.32
C ASN A 207 -67.75 -68.07 57.26
#